data_AF-A0A7J3U7L5-F1
#
_entry.id   AF-A0A7J3U7L5-F1
#
_cell.length_a   1.000
_cell.length_b   1.000
_cell.length_c   1.000
_cell.angle_alpha   90.00
_cell.angle_beta   90.00
_cell.angle_gamma   90.00
#
_symmetry.space_group_name_H-M   'P 1'
#
loop_
_entity.id
_entity.type
_entity.pdbx_description
1 polymer ?
#
loop_
_entity_poly.entity_id
_entity_poly.type
_entity_poly.pdbx_seq_one_letter_code
_entity_poly.pdbx_strand_id
1 'polypeptide(L)'
;GANLKDEIMFSVDPYYTSLSGREEEVEIFLKTLSVDSQKKYVELSQHERKVLHSAVMLKLLQNKLQPEILDTVIKERYFSENIPDDLDRFSDVIDACGKSGETGLALSVCLSNGERYQKAVKVEYNYRKLLIKHLNALEDGELKEAVNIQFFYSPRASLGSVLSGIVMNYFPYKGKPIFSFSRKNSSVHVSCRATRALVEQGVNLGDVMRRVASKVGGAGGGHKIAAGGTFEGIKDDELVKIIDEEIGHQGVKK
;
A
#
# COMPACT_ATOMS: atom_id res chain seq x y z
N GLY A 1 3.22 -18.36 -14.41
CA GLY A 1 3.97 -17.43 -13.55
C GLY A 1 4.79 -16.51 -14.41
N ALA A 2 4.90 -15.24 -14.02
CA ALA A 2 5.81 -14.30 -14.63
C ALA A 2 7.26 -14.69 -14.29
N ASN A 3 8.24 -14.09 -14.98
CA ASN A 3 9.64 -14.24 -14.61
C ASN A 3 9.94 -13.45 -13.32
N LEU A 4 11.09 -13.69 -12.69
CA LEU A 4 11.47 -13.04 -11.44
C LEU A 4 11.54 -11.52 -11.56
N LYS A 5 11.99 -11.02 -12.71
CA LYS A 5 11.99 -9.59 -12.99
C LYS A 5 10.60 -8.99 -12.81
N ASP A 6 9.61 -9.54 -13.51
CA ASP A 6 8.25 -9.05 -13.47
C ASP A 6 7.61 -9.19 -12.08
N GLU A 7 7.89 -10.29 -11.37
CA GLU A 7 7.39 -10.48 -10.00
C GLU A 7 7.90 -9.40 -9.03
N ILE A 8 9.17 -8.99 -9.15
CA ILE A 8 9.74 -7.90 -8.33
C ILE A 8 9.27 -6.54 -8.83
N MET A 9 9.32 -6.28 -10.14
CA MET A 9 8.89 -5.00 -10.72
C MET A 9 7.45 -4.65 -10.37
N PHE A 10 6.55 -5.64 -10.36
CA PHE A 10 5.13 -5.42 -10.07
C PHE A 10 4.74 -5.79 -8.63
N SER A 11 5.72 -5.90 -7.72
CA SER A 11 5.44 -6.16 -6.30
C SER A 11 4.96 -4.90 -5.58
N VAL A 12 3.78 -4.97 -4.97
CA VAL A 12 3.16 -3.86 -4.21
C VAL A 12 2.84 -4.23 -2.76
N ASP A 13 2.80 -5.53 -2.45
CA ASP A 13 2.58 -6.07 -1.11
C ASP A 13 3.38 -7.39 -0.97
N PRO A 14 4.67 -7.32 -0.59
CA PRO A 14 5.40 -6.11 -0.21
C PRO A 14 5.79 -5.20 -1.39
N TYR A 15 5.91 -3.89 -1.14
CA TYR A 15 6.57 -2.96 -2.06
C TYR A 15 8.06 -2.86 -1.72
N TYR A 16 8.94 -3.03 -2.70
CA TYR A 16 10.37 -2.89 -2.51
C TYR A 16 10.83 -1.53 -3.01
N THR A 17 11.03 -0.57 -2.10
CA THR A 17 11.63 0.73 -2.45
C THR A 17 12.95 0.52 -3.19
N SER A 18 13.20 1.37 -4.18
CA SER A 18 14.31 1.30 -5.12
C SER A 18 14.28 0.11 -6.09
N LEU A 19 13.27 -0.77 -6.08
CA LEU A 19 13.19 -1.95 -6.96
C LEU A 19 11.86 -2.06 -7.68
N SER A 20 10.75 -2.06 -6.94
CA SER A 20 9.40 -2.13 -7.51
C SER A 20 9.20 -1.00 -8.53
N GLY A 21 8.86 -1.35 -9.77
CA GLY A 21 8.70 -0.44 -10.90
C GLY A 21 9.99 0.05 -11.57
N ARG A 22 11.17 -0.36 -11.10
CA ARG A 22 12.48 0.11 -11.59
C ARG A 22 13.22 -1.04 -12.28
N GLU A 23 12.97 -1.21 -13.58
CA GLU A 23 13.48 -2.34 -14.36
C GLU A 23 15.01 -2.51 -14.27
N GLU A 24 15.75 -1.44 -14.51
CA GLU A 24 17.22 -1.44 -14.47
C GLU A 24 17.74 -1.85 -13.07
N GLU A 25 17.12 -1.34 -12.01
CA GLU A 25 17.49 -1.65 -10.63
C GLU A 25 17.20 -3.11 -10.27
N VAL A 26 16.11 -3.68 -10.78
CA VAL A 26 15.79 -5.10 -10.59
C VAL A 26 16.78 -6.00 -11.32
N GLU A 27 17.18 -5.64 -12.54
CA GLU A 27 18.20 -6.38 -13.31
C GLU A 27 19.55 -6.33 -12.60
N ILE A 28 19.98 -5.15 -12.12
CA ILE A 28 21.22 -4.98 -11.35
C ILE A 28 21.16 -5.79 -10.04
N PHE A 29 20.03 -5.75 -9.34
CA PHE A 29 19.81 -6.50 -8.11
C PHE A 29 19.95 -8.00 -8.33
N LEU A 30 19.21 -8.58 -9.27
CA LEU A 30 19.24 -10.01 -9.56
C LEU A 30 20.60 -10.47 -10.08
N LYS A 31 21.26 -9.66 -10.94
CA LYS A 31 22.62 -9.92 -11.40
C LYS A 31 23.63 -9.96 -10.26
N THR A 32 23.52 -9.06 -9.29
CA THR A 32 24.39 -9.03 -8.10
C THR A 32 24.24 -10.31 -7.27
N LEU A 33 23.04 -10.90 -7.25
CA LEU A 33 22.75 -12.17 -6.58
C LEU A 33 23.13 -13.40 -7.42
N SER A 34 23.64 -13.20 -8.64
CA SER A 34 23.87 -14.29 -9.62
C SER A 34 22.61 -15.11 -9.90
N VAL A 35 21.44 -14.46 -9.90
CA VAL A 35 20.14 -15.05 -10.23
C VAL A 35 19.69 -14.52 -11.58
N ASP A 36 19.35 -15.42 -12.51
CA ASP A 36 18.83 -15.05 -13.82
C ASP A 36 17.42 -14.46 -13.71
N SER A 37 17.25 -13.23 -14.21
CA SER A 37 16.01 -12.48 -14.13
C SER A 37 14.87 -13.05 -14.98
N GLN A 38 15.20 -13.85 -16.00
CA GLN A 38 14.24 -14.50 -16.89
C GLN A 38 13.69 -15.80 -16.33
N LYS A 39 14.33 -16.38 -15.30
CA LYS A 39 13.81 -17.57 -14.63
C LYS A 39 12.49 -17.27 -13.97
N LYS A 40 11.63 -18.28 -13.93
CA LYS A 40 10.48 -18.34 -13.01
C LYS A 40 10.96 -18.82 -11.65
N TYR A 41 10.25 -18.42 -10.59
CA TYR A 41 10.58 -18.86 -9.23
C TYR A 41 10.73 -20.38 -9.08
N VAL A 42 9.88 -21.16 -9.76
CA VAL A 42 9.92 -22.63 -9.73
C VAL A 42 11.19 -23.23 -10.34
N GLU A 43 11.87 -22.50 -11.22
CA GLU A 43 13.11 -22.92 -11.90
C GLU A 43 14.36 -22.63 -11.05
N LEU A 44 14.21 -21.90 -9.93
CA LEU A 44 15.32 -21.61 -9.03
C LEU A 44 15.74 -22.83 -8.23
N SER A 45 17.06 -23.03 -8.15
CA SER A 45 17.69 -23.95 -7.21
C SER A 45 17.47 -23.53 -5.76
N GLN A 46 17.68 -24.45 -4.81
CA GLN A 46 17.55 -24.15 -3.38
C GLN A 46 18.49 -23.02 -2.94
N HIS A 47 19.71 -22.95 -3.51
CA HIS A 47 20.67 -21.89 -3.23
C HIS A 47 20.17 -20.53 -3.74
N GLU A 48 19.73 -20.45 -5.00
CA GLU A 48 19.19 -19.21 -5.57
C GLU A 48 17.99 -18.70 -4.78
N ARG A 49 17.05 -19.60 -4.38
CA ARG A 49 15.91 -19.22 -3.54
C ARG A 49 16.35 -18.63 -2.20
N LYS A 50 17.32 -19.26 -1.53
CA LYS A 50 17.83 -18.78 -0.24
C LYS A 50 18.47 -17.40 -0.36
N VAL A 51 19.30 -17.20 -1.38
CA VAL A 51 19.96 -15.91 -1.63
C VAL A 51 18.93 -14.84 -1.97
N LEU A 52 17.98 -15.14 -2.88
CA LEU A 52 16.91 -14.22 -3.27
C LEU A 52 16.08 -13.79 -2.06
N HIS A 53 15.56 -14.75 -1.27
CA HIS A 53 14.75 -14.47 -0.08
C HIS A 53 15.51 -13.59 0.93
N SER A 54 16.78 -13.91 1.19
CA SER A 54 17.61 -13.15 2.12
C SER A 54 17.79 -11.70 1.65
N ALA A 55 18.02 -11.52 0.34
CA ALA A 55 18.26 -10.21 -0.24
C ALA A 55 17.00 -9.33 -0.27
N VAL A 56 15.84 -9.88 -0.65
CA VAL A 56 14.58 -9.13 -0.64
C VAL A 56 14.13 -8.79 0.79
N MET A 57 14.37 -9.69 1.76
CA MET A 57 14.12 -9.38 3.17
C MET A 57 15.03 -8.27 3.69
N LEU A 58 16.32 -8.29 3.32
CA LEU A 58 17.25 -7.23 3.69
C LEU A 58 16.80 -5.87 3.13
N LYS A 59 16.27 -5.84 1.90
CA LYS A 59 15.69 -4.62 1.31
C LYS A 59 14.53 -4.07 2.14
N LEU A 60 13.64 -4.93 2.65
CA LEU A 60 12.55 -4.49 3.54
C LEU A 60 13.09 -3.98 4.88
N LEU A 61 14.05 -4.68 5.49
CA LEU A 61 14.65 -4.29 6.77
C LEU A 61 15.35 -2.92 6.72
N GLN A 62 15.91 -2.53 5.57
CA GLN A 62 16.52 -1.21 5.37
C GLN A 62 15.52 -0.06 5.60
N ASN A 63 14.23 -0.32 5.41
CA ASN A 63 13.17 0.67 5.62
C ASN A 63 12.70 0.77 7.08
N LYS A 64 13.29 -0.02 7.99
CA LYS A 64 12.94 -0.02 9.42
C LYS A 64 11.43 -0.22 9.65
N LEU A 65 10.85 -1.16 8.91
CA LEU A 65 9.42 -1.49 9.00
C LEU A 65 9.05 -1.92 10.42
N GLN A 66 7.78 -1.76 10.77
CA GLN A 66 7.28 -2.30 12.04
C GLN A 66 7.36 -3.82 12.02
N PRO A 67 7.72 -4.49 13.15
CA PRO A 67 7.89 -5.94 13.19
C PRO A 67 6.68 -6.71 12.65
N GLU A 68 5.46 -6.26 12.96
CA GLU A 68 4.24 -6.97 12.55
C GLU A 68 4.05 -6.97 11.02
N ILE A 69 4.64 -6.01 10.30
CA ILE A 69 4.60 -5.97 8.83
C ILE A 69 5.55 -7.00 8.22
N LEU A 70 6.67 -7.30 8.88
CA LEU A 70 7.59 -8.34 8.41
C LEU A 70 6.96 -9.73 8.53
N ASP A 71 6.20 -9.95 9.60
CA ASP A 71 5.45 -11.19 9.83
C ASP A 71 4.37 -11.44 8.76
N THR A 72 3.83 -10.39 8.13
CA THR A 72 2.88 -10.56 7.02
C THR A 72 3.54 -10.95 5.70
N VAL A 73 4.83 -10.67 5.54
CA VAL A 73 5.62 -11.04 4.35
C VAL A 73 6.09 -12.49 4.45
N ILE A 74 6.53 -12.93 5.63
CA ILE A 74 6.95 -14.31 5.89
C ILE A 74 5.81 -15.07 6.56
N LYS A 75 4.93 -15.64 5.75
CA LYS A 75 3.78 -16.40 6.23
C LYS A 75 3.56 -17.71 5.49
N GLU A 76 2.83 -18.61 6.16
CA GLU A 76 2.27 -19.79 5.53
C GLU A 76 1.25 -19.38 4.46
N ARG A 77 1.26 -20.11 3.33
CA ARG A 77 0.32 -19.92 2.23
C ARG A 77 -0.65 -21.08 2.14
N TYR A 78 -1.91 -20.74 1.95
CA TYR A 78 -3.00 -21.71 1.88
C TYR A 78 -3.43 -21.91 0.44
N PHE A 79 -3.54 -23.17 0.04
CA PHE A 79 -3.94 -23.57 -1.30
C PHE A 79 -5.28 -24.30 -1.26
N SER A 80 -6.07 -24.17 -2.32
CA SER A 80 -7.34 -24.86 -2.50
C SER A 80 -7.35 -25.54 -3.87
N GLU A 81 -7.94 -26.72 -3.98
CA GLU A 81 -8.07 -27.42 -5.27
C GLU A 81 -9.04 -26.70 -6.23
N ASN A 82 -9.94 -25.88 -5.70
CA ASN A 82 -10.97 -25.17 -6.47
C ASN A 82 -10.53 -23.78 -6.97
N ILE A 83 -9.32 -23.34 -6.60
CA ILE A 83 -8.80 -22.02 -6.93
C ILE A 83 -7.42 -22.21 -7.57
N PRO A 84 -7.15 -21.59 -8.73
CA PRO A 84 -5.91 -21.82 -9.48
C PRO A 84 -4.67 -21.12 -8.89
N ASP A 85 -4.73 -20.66 -7.63
CA ASP A 85 -3.69 -19.89 -6.95
C ASP A 85 -3.82 -20.02 -5.42
N ASP A 86 -2.87 -19.45 -4.68
CA ASP A 86 -2.99 -19.35 -3.21
C ASP A 86 -4.10 -18.36 -2.78
N LEU A 87 -4.62 -18.54 -1.56
CA LEU A 87 -5.75 -17.75 -1.07
C LEU A 87 -5.44 -16.27 -0.88
N ASP A 88 -4.17 -15.90 -0.64
CA ASP A 88 -3.77 -14.50 -0.55
C ASP A 88 -3.85 -13.87 -1.94
N ARG A 89 -3.27 -14.53 -2.96
CA ARG A 89 -3.38 -14.09 -4.36
C ARG A 89 -4.81 -14.02 -4.84
N PHE A 90 -5.64 -14.99 -4.45
CA PHE A 90 -7.06 -14.95 -4.76
C PHE A 90 -7.73 -13.71 -4.17
N SER A 91 -7.46 -13.40 -2.90
CA SER A 91 -7.97 -12.20 -2.24
C SER A 91 -7.53 -10.92 -2.97
N ASP A 92 -6.26 -10.80 -3.33
CA ASP A 92 -5.73 -9.63 -4.06
C ASP A 92 -6.41 -9.45 -5.42
N VAL A 93 -6.64 -10.54 -6.16
CA VAL A 93 -7.32 -10.50 -7.46
C VAL A 93 -8.77 -10.02 -7.31
N ILE A 94 -9.50 -10.54 -6.33
CA ILE A 94 -10.88 -10.15 -6.05
C ILE A 94 -10.97 -8.68 -5.62
N ASP A 95 -10.09 -8.26 -4.72
CA ASP A 95 -10.02 -6.89 -4.22
C ASP A 95 -9.67 -5.89 -5.35
N ALA A 96 -8.71 -6.24 -6.22
CA ALA A 96 -8.36 -5.42 -7.37
C ALA A 96 -9.52 -5.28 -8.37
N CYS A 97 -10.30 -6.33 -8.58
CA CYS A 97 -11.54 -6.25 -9.37
C CYS A 97 -12.53 -5.27 -8.73
N GLY A 98 -12.78 -5.36 -7.42
CA GLY A 98 -13.66 -4.43 -6.71
C GLY A 98 -13.20 -2.97 -6.84
N LYS A 99 -11.90 -2.71 -6.62
CA LYS A 99 -11.29 -1.36 -6.70
C LYS A 99 -11.21 -0.79 -8.12
N SER A 100 -11.37 -1.65 -9.12
CA SER A 100 -11.41 -1.30 -10.54
C SER A 100 -12.84 -1.20 -11.10
N GLY A 101 -13.87 -1.46 -10.28
CA GLY A 101 -15.29 -1.42 -10.69
C GLY A 101 -15.81 -2.72 -11.30
N GLU A 102 -14.96 -3.74 -11.42
CA GLU A 102 -15.26 -5.06 -12.01
C GLU A 102 -15.90 -6.02 -10.98
N THR A 103 -16.86 -5.52 -10.21
CA THR A 103 -17.48 -6.26 -9.10
C THR A 103 -18.27 -7.49 -9.56
N GLY A 104 -18.92 -7.42 -10.72
CA GLY A 104 -19.59 -8.58 -11.33
C GLY A 104 -18.63 -9.68 -11.74
N LEU A 105 -17.43 -9.32 -12.22
CA LEU A 105 -16.36 -10.28 -12.51
C LEU A 105 -15.87 -10.94 -11.22
N ALA A 106 -15.58 -10.15 -10.18
CA ALA A 106 -15.18 -10.64 -8.86
C ALA A 106 -16.19 -11.67 -8.31
N LEU A 107 -17.49 -11.32 -8.29
CA LEU A 107 -18.54 -12.21 -7.83
C LEU A 107 -18.58 -13.51 -8.65
N SER A 108 -18.47 -13.41 -9.98
CA SER A 108 -18.50 -14.59 -10.84
C SER A 108 -17.31 -15.54 -10.63
N VAL A 109 -16.13 -15.01 -10.28
CA VAL A 109 -14.97 -15.84 -9.94
C VAL A 109 -15.25 -16.68 -8.68
N CYS A 110 -15.85 -16.06 -7.66
CA CYS A 110 -16.20 -16.73 -6.41
C CYS A 110 -17.29 -17.80 -6.59
N LEU A 111 -18.27 -17.58 -7.47
CA LEU A 111 -19.40 -18.48 -7.67
C LEU A 111 -19.14 -19.63 -8.66
N SER A 112 -18.12 -19.52 -9.50
CA SER A 112 -17.87 -20.46 -10.61
C SER A 112 -16.57 -21.25 -10.45
N ASN A 113 -16.14 -21.54 -9.21
CA ASN A 113 -14.90 -22.29 -8.92
C ASN A 113 -13.70 -21.84 -9.78
N GLY A 114 -13.49 -20.53 -9.91
CA GLY A 114 -12.33 -19.99 -10.61
C GLY A 114 -12.36 -19.97 -12.15
N GLU A 115 -13.47 -20.34 -12.82
CA GLU A 115 -13.55 -20.39 -14.30
C GLU A 115 -13.13 -19.05 -14.98
N ARG A 116 -13.40 -17.92 -14.31
CA ARG A 116 -13.08 -16.57 -14.81
C ARG A 116 -11.84 -15.94 -14.18
N TYR A 117 -11.12 -16.70 -13.36
CA TYR A 117 -9.99 -16.18 -12.58
C TYR A 117 -8.92 -15.53 -13.47
N GLN A 118 -8.61 -16.13 -14.62
CA GLN A 118 -7.62 -15.57 -15.55
C GLN A 118 -8.01 -14.20 -16.13
N LYS A 119 -9.31 -13.90 -16.24
CA LYS A 119 -9.77 -12.55 -16.62
C LYS A 119 -9.55 -11.57 -15.46
N ALA A 120 -9.86 -11.99 -14.23
CA ALA A 120 -9.65 -11.19 -13.03
C ALA A 120 -8.15 -10.90 -12.76
N VAL A 121 -7.26 -11.87 -13.01
CA VAL A 121 -5.80 -11.69 -12.93
C VAL A 121 -5.31 -10.58 -13.87
N LYS A 122 -5.92 -10.41 -15.06
CA LYS A 122 -5.58 -9.29 -15.96
C LYS A 122 -5.99 -7.93 -15.39
N VAL A 123 -7.14 -7.87 -14.71
CA VAL A 123 -7.59 -6.65 -14.02
C VAL A 123 -6.64 -6.32 -12.88
N GLU A 124 -6.27 -7.31 -12.07
CA GLU A 124 -5.29 -7.19 -11.00
C GLU A 124 -3.93 -6.71 -11.50
N TYR A 125 -3.43 -7.27 -12.60
CA TYR A 125 -2.15 -6.89 -13.18
C TYR A 125 -2.14 -5.42 -13.63
N ASN A 126 -3.21 -4.96 -14.28
CA ASN A 126 -3.37 -3.55 -14.64
C ASN A 126 -3.49 -2.65 -13.42
N TYR A 127 -4.15 -3.12 -12.36
CA TYR A 127 -4.26 -2.40 -11.11
C TYR A 127 -2.90 -2.25 -10.42
N ARG A 128 -2.08 -3.31 -10.38
CA ARG A 128 -0.69 -3.23 -9.88
C ARG A 128 0.16 -2.24 -10.66
N LYS A 129 0.07 -2.22 -12.00
CA LYS A 129 0.77 -1.21 -12.83
C LYS A 129 0.39 0.22 -12.45
N LEU A 130 -0.90 0.45 -12.22
CA LEU A 130 -1.39 1.75 -11.76
C LEU A 130 -0.78 2.10 -10.39
N LEU A 131 -0.78 1.16 -9.44
CA LEU A 131 -0.21 1.38 -8.11
C LEU A 131 1.29 1.69 -8.19
N ILE A 132 2.07 0.89 -8.91
CA ILE A 132 3.52 1.06 -9.10
C ILE A 132 3.85 2.46 -9.62
N LYS A 133 3.14 2.91 -10.66
CA LYS A 133 3.33 4.26 -11.22
C LYS A 133 3.23 5.34 -10.13
N HIS A 134 2.22 5.26 -9.28
CA HIS A 134 2.01 6.25 -8.22
C HIS A 134 2.99 6.06 -7.05
N LEU A 135 3.31 4.83 -6.67
CA LEU A 135 4.29 4.57 -5.61
C LEU A 135 5.69 5.08 -5.99
N ASN A 136 6.12 4.90 -7.24
CA ASN A 136 7.37 5.48 -7.72
C ASN A 136 7.34 7.00 -7.67
N ALA A 137 6.25 7.66 -8.09
CA ALA A 137 6.12 9.11 -7.99
C ALA A 137 6.22 9.61 -6.54
N LEU A 138 5.61 8.88 -5.58
CA LEU A 138 5.73 9.16 -4.15
C LEU A 138 7.19 9.02 -3.68
N GLU A 139 7.88 7.95 -4.09
CA GLU A 139 9.28 7.72 -3.78
C GLU A 139 10.21 8.78 -4.38
N ASP A 140 9.89 9.28 -5.58
CA ASP A 140 10.66 10.27 -6.32
C ASP A 140 10.32 11.73 -5.95
N GLY A 141 9.54 11.95 -4.88
CA GLY A 141 9.39 13.27 -4.24
C GLY A 141 7.96 13.79 -4.08
N GLU A 142 6.94 13.06 -4.54
CA GLU A 142 5.54 13.47 -4.31
C GLU A 142 5.07 13.19 -2.87
N LEU A 143 5.78 12.35 -2.11
CA LEU A 143 5.53 12.16 -0.68
C LEU A 143 6.08 13.36 0.11
N LYS A 144 5.16 14.14 0.68
CA LYS A 144 5.45 15.35 1.46
C LYS A 144 5.41 15.08 2.95
N GLU A 145 6.00 15.98 3.72
CA GLU A 145 6.08 15.89 5.16
C GLU A 145 5.75 17.25 5.80
N ALA A 146 4.94 17.20 6.85
CA ALA A 146 4.67 18.32 7.76
C ALA A 146 5.29 18.00 9.14
N VAL A 147 4.94 18.77 10.18
CA VAL A 147 5.58 18.62 11.49
C VAL A 147 5.30 17.26 12.10
N ASN A 148 4.05 16.82 12.05
CA ASN A 148 3.55 15.62 12.72
C ASN A 148 3.06 14.53 11.75
N ILE A 149 2.85 14.87 10.46
CA ILE A 149 2.31 13.94 9.47
C ILE A 149 3.18 13.81 8.21
N GLN A 150 3.03 12.69 7.51
CA GLN A 150 3.39 12.56 6.10
C GLN A 150 2.11 12.67 5.26
N PHE A 151 2.22 13.17 4.03
CA PHE A 151 1.04 13.26 3.16
C PHE A 151 1.37 13.29 1.67
N PHE A 152 0.36 13.01 0.85
CA PHE A 152 0.43 13.15 -0.60
C PHE A 152 -0.95 13.44 -1.21
N TYR A 153 -0.93 13.88 -2.46
CA TYR A 153 -2.14 14.13 -3.24
C TYR A 153 -2.43 12.96 -4.17
N SER A 154 -3.68 12.50 -4.18
CA SER A 154 -4.14 11.36 -4.98
C SER A 154 -5.24 11.79 -5.96
N PRO A 155 -5.23 11.28 -7.20
CA PRO A 155 -6.26 11.63 -8.19
C PRO A 155 -7.65 11.12 -7.80
N ARG A 156 -7.75 10.07 -6.96
CA ARG A 156 -9.03 9.58 -6.42
C ARG A 156 -8.86 9.03 -5.00
N ALA A 157 -9.92 9.14 -4.19
CA ALA A 157 -9.93 8.69 -2.79
C ALA A 157 -9.60 7.19 -2.63
N SER A 158 -10.19 6.33 -3.48
CA SER A 158 -9.97 4.88 -3.43
C SER A 158 -8.52 4.49 -3.70
N LEU A 159 -7.84 5.19 -4.60
CA LEU A 159 -6.41 4.98 -4.86
C LEU A 159 -5.56 5.49 -3.68
N GLY A 160 -5.88 6.67 -3.16
CA GLY A 160 -5.16 7.28 -2.04
C GLY A 160 -5.20 6.40 -0.78
N SER A 161 -6.34 5.76 -0.51
CA SER A 161 -6.46 4.81 0.61
C SER A 161 -5.54 3.60 0.47
N VAL A 162 -5.36 3.06 -0.74
CA VAL A 162 -4.50 1.88 -0.96
C VAL A 162 -3.03 2.28 -0.89
N LEU A 163 -2.66 3.36 -1.57
CA LEU A 163 -1.30 3.92 -1.52
C LEU A 163 -0.89 4.26 -0.08
N SER A 164 -1.80 4.82 0.73
CA SER A 164 -1.52 5.11 2.15
C SER A 164 -1.17 3.85 2.94
N GLY A 165 -1.82 2.72 2.67
CA GLY A 165 -1.50 1.44 3.32
C GLY A 165 -0.12 0.94 2.93
N ILE A 166 0.18 0.93 1.63
CA ILE A 166 1.47 0.47 1.09
C ILE A 166 2.61 1.35 1.59
N VAL A 167 2.46 2.68 1.55
CA VAL A 167 3.46 3.63 2.07
C VAL A 167 3.66 3.41 3.56
N MET A 168 2.57 3.28 4.35
CA MET A 168 2.72 3.08 5.79
C MET A 168 3.45 1.77 6.14
N ASN A 169 3.28 0.74 5.31
CA ASN A 169 3.84 -0.58 5.55
C ASN A 169 5.27 -0.73 5.04
N TYR A 170 5.61 -0.13 3.88
CA TYR A 170 6.79 -0.50 3.13
C TYR A 170 7.77 0.63 2.82
N PHE A 171 7.38 1.90 2.99
CA PHE A 171 8.34 3.01 2.85
C PHE A 171 9.19 3.15 4.11
N PRO A 172 10.34 3.87 4.05
CA PRO A 172 11.15 4.13 5.24
C PRO A 172 10.33 4.71 6.38
N TYR A 173 10.30 4.01 7.51
CA TYR A 173 9.48 4.39 8.64
C TYR A 173 9.97 5.71 9.26
N LYS A 174 9.08 6.70 9.31
CA LYS A 174 9.38 8.04 9.85
C LYS A 174 8.74 8.34 11.20
N GLY A 175 8.03 7.38 11.82
CA GLY A 175 7.31 7.65 13.07
C GLY A 175 6.19 8.68 12.94
N LYS A 176 5.58 8.79 11.75
CA LYS A 176 4.48 9.72 11.47
C LYS A 176 3.35 9.01 10.72
N PRO A 177 2.07 9.27 11.06
CA PRO A 177 0.94 8.78 10.27
C PRO A 177 0.94 9.39 8.86
N ILE A 178 0.32 8.69 7.92
CA ILE A 178 0.23 9.08 6.50
C ILE A 178 -1.20 9.49 6.14
N PHE A 179 -1.32 10.54 5.33
CA PHE A 179 -2.58 11.08 4.84
C PHE A 179 -2.57 11.22 3.32
N SER A 180 -3.58 10.69 2.64
CA SER A 180 -3.81 10.97 1.21
C SER A 180 -4.96 11.95 1.05
N PHE A 181 -4.76 12.97 0.22
CA PHE A 181 -5.76 13.99 -0.09
C PHE A 181 -6.23 13.85 -1.53
N SER A 182 -7.54 13.84 -1.76
CA SER A 182 -8.12 13.75 -3.11
C SER A 182 -9.26 14.73 -3.27
N ARG A 183 -9.04 15.75 -4.11
CA ARG A 183 -10.03 16.80 -4.38
C ARG A 183 -11.04 16.35 -5.43
N LYS A 184 -12.32 16.49 -5.10
CA LYS A 184 -13.45 16.27 -6.01
C LYS A 184 -14.42 17.44 -5.87
N ASN A 185 -14.49 18.27 -6.92
CA ASN A 185 -15.25 19.53 -6.91
C ASN A 185 -14.81 20.43 -5.73
N SER A 186 -15.76 20.88 -4.91
CA SER A 186 -15.53 21.69 -3.70
C SER A 186 -15.16 20.85 -2.46
N SER A 187 -15.09 19.53 -2.58
CA SER A 187 -14.81 18.62 -1.46
C SER A 187 -13.41 18.01 -1.54
N VAL A 188 -12.82 17.74 -0.38
CA VAL A 188 -11.54 17.05 -0.23
C VAL A 188 -11.78 15.75 0.55
N HIS A 189 -11.53 14.62 -0.10
CA HIS A 189 -11.54 13.32 0.54
C HIS A 189 -10.16 13.01 1.12
N VAL A 190 -10.13 12.63 2.38
CA VAL A 190 -8.92 12.28 3.11
C VAL A 190 -9.00 10.82 3.55
N SER A 191 -7.94 10.07 3.33
CA SER A 191 -7.73 8.75 3.92
C SER A 191 -6.45 8.77 4.72
N CYS A 192 -6.42 8.11 5.87
CA CYS A 192 -5.24 8.08 6.71
C CYS A 192 -4.97 6.70 7.31
N ARG A 193 -3.69 6.46 7.57
CA ARG A 193 -3.16 5.23 8.16
C ARG A 193 -2.10 5.58 9.20
N ALA A 194 -2.06 4.80 10.27
CA ALA A 194 -1.03 4.82 11.28
C ALA A 194 -0.49 3.40 11.47
N THR A 195 0.64 3.29 12.15
CA THR A 195 1.15 2.00 12.64
C THR A 195 0.55 1.69 14.01
N ARG A 196 0.64 0.42 14.42
CA ARG A 196 0.25 0.00 15.77
C ARG A 196 1.03 0.75 16.85
N ALA A 197 2.35 0.90 16.68
CA ALA A 197 3.21 1.67 17.59
C ALA A 197 2.73 3.12 17.78
N LEU A 198 2.30 3.80 16.70
CA LEU A 198 1.75 5.17 16.81
C LEU A 198 0.43 5.18 17.59
N VAL A 199 -0.43 4.19 17.39
CA VAL A 199 -1.68 4.07 18.15
C VAL A 199 -1.41 3.83 19.64
N GLU A 200 -0.42 3.01 19.97
CA GLU A 200 0.02 2.75 21.34
C GLU A 200 0.64 4.00 21.99
N GLN A 201 1.25 4.89 21.20
CA GLN A 201 1.71 6.22 21.62
C GLN A 201 0.59 7.27 21.76
N GLY A 202 -0.67 6.89 21.54
CA GLY A 202 -1.83 7.75 21.75
C GLY A 202 -2.49 8.30 20.48
N VAL A 203 -1.95 8.01 19.29
CA VAL A 203 -2.56 8.44 18.03
C VAL A 203 -3.94 7.79 17.84
N ASN A 204 -4.93 8.62 17.54
CA ASN A 204 -6.29 8.21 17.23
C ASN A 204 -6.79 8.97 15.99
N LEU A 205 -6.56 8.39 14.81
CA LEU A 205 -6.90 9.00 13.54
C LEU A 205 -8.40 9.24 13.37
N GLY A 206 -9.25 8.31 13.83
CA GLY A 206 -10.69 8.47 13.79
C GLY A 206 -11.17 9.69 14.60
N ASP A 207 -10.51 9.97 15.73
CA ASP A 207 -10.81 11.16 16.53
C ASP A 207 -10.34 12.45 15.85
N VAL A 208 -9.14 12.45 15.25
CA VAL A 208 -8.66 13.58 14.44
C VAL A 208 -9.65 13.92 13.34
N MET A 209 -10.08 12.93 12.55
CA MET A 209 -11.01 13.18 11.45
C MET A 209 -12.36 13.74 11.92
N ARG A 210 -12.87 13.31 13.09
CA ARG A 210 -14.08 13.90 13.69
C ARG A 210 -13.87 15.36 14.09
N ARG A 211 -12.76 15.68 14.77
CA ARG A 211 -12.46 17.06 15.21
C ARG A 211 -12.26 18.00 14.03
N VAL A 212 -11.56 17.55 12.99
CA VAL A 212 -11.39 18.31 11.75
C VAL A 212 -12.76 18.59 11.13
N ALA A 213 -13.65 17.58 11.03
CA ALA A 213 -15.00 17.77 10.50
C ALA A 213 -15.80 18.80 11.31
N SER A 214 -15.68 18.79 12.64
CA SER A 214 -16.32 19.79 13.51
C SER A 214 -15.79 21.22 13.29
N LYS A 215 -14.53 21.39 12.86
CA LYS A 215 -13.92 22.71 12.62
C LYS A 215 -14.24 23.26 11.23
N VAL A 216 -14.22 22.42 10.20
CA VAL A 216 -14.23 22.87 8.80
C VAL A 216 -15.50 22.46 8.04
N GLY A 217 -16.39 21.69 8.68
CA GLY A 217 -17.57 21.12 8.04
C GLY A 217 -17.27 19.82 7.29
N GLY A 218 -18.33 19.10 6.93
CA GLY A 218 -18.26 17.78 6.31
C GLY A 218 -18.37 16.63 7.32
N ALA A 219 -17.77 15.48 6.99
CA ALA A 219 -17.86 14.26 7.79
C ALA A 219 -16.49 13.58 7.92
N GLY A 220 -16.15 13.09 9.12
CA GLY A 220 -14.90 12.38 9.36
C GLY A 220 -15.03 11.38 10.50
N GLY A 221 -14.25 10.29 10.44
CA GLY A 221 -14.27 9.24 11.45
C GLY A 221 -13.49 8.00 11.04
N GLY A 222 -13.71 6.90 11.78
CA GLY A 222 -13.03 5.63 11.58
C GLY A 222 -12.36 5.12 12.85
N HIS A 223 -11.42 4.21 12.68
CA HIS A 223 -10.67 3.57 13.75
C HIS A 223 -9.43 4.36 14.14
N LYS A 224 -8.78 3.99 15.26
CA LYS A 224 -7.53 4.62 15.71
C LYS A 224 -6.42 4.51 14.66
N ILE A 225 -6.31 3.35 14.02
CA ILE A 225 -5.23 3.02 13.06
C ILE A 225 -5.54 3.39 11.61
N ALA A 226 -6.83 3.48 11.24
CA ALA A 226 -7.28 3.70 9.88
C ALA A 226 -8.60 4.48 9.89
N ALA A 227 -8.60 5.63 9.25
CA ALA A 227 -9.72 6.57 9.25
C ALA A 227 -9.77 7.37 7.95
N GLY A 228 -10.78 8.23 7.83
CA GLY A 228 -10.90 9.15 6.71
C GLY A 228 -12.02 10.17 6.93
N GLY A 229 -12.16 11.07 5.96
CA GLY A 229 -13.19 12.10 5.97
C GLY A 229 -13.39 12.74 4.62
N THR A 230 -14.47 13.50 4.51
CA THR A 230 -14.79 14.36 3.37
C THR A 230 -15.11 15.74 3.93
N PHE A 231 -14.35 16.74 3.49
CA PHE A 231 -14.40 18.10 4.00
C PHE A 231 -14.73 19.07 2.87
N GLU A 232 -15.57 20.07 3.13
CA GLU A 232 -16.13 20.95 2.09
C GLU A 232 -15.57 22.37 2.19
N GLY A 233 -15.36 23.02 1.05
CA GLY A 233 -15.06 24.46 0.98
C GLY A 233 -13.68 24.87 1.49
N ILE A 234 -12.85 23.92 1.93
CA ILE A 234 -11.51 24.18 2.47
C ILE A 234 -10.41 24.00 1.41
N LYS A 235 -9.34 24.80 1.51
CA LYS A 235 -8.14 24.64 0.68
C LYS A 235 -7.26 23.49 1.20
N ASP A 236 -6.54 22.82 0.31
CA ASP A 236 -5.73 21.65 0.66
C ASP A 236 -4.66 21.98 1.70
N ASP A 237 -3.90 23.05 1.51
CA ASP A 237 -2.82 23.46 2.44
C ASP A 237 -3.35 23.83 3.84
N GLU A 238 -4.54 24.44 3.90
CA GLU A 238 -5.20 24.77 5.17
C GLU A 238 -5.67 23.51 5.89
N LEU A 239 -6.27 22.56 5.16
CA LEU A 239 -6.70 21.29 5.72
C LEU A 239 -5.51 20.46 6.22
N VAL A 240 -4.41 20.42 5.47
CA VAL A 240 -3.16 19.77 5.89
C VAL A 240 -2.67 20.36 7.21
N LYS A 241 -2.65 21.69 7.34
CA LYS A 241 -2.22 22.38 8.56
C LYS A 241 -3.12 22.02 9.76
N ILE A 242 -4.43 22.04 9.59
CA ILE A 242 -5.37 21.70 10.67
C ILE A 242 -5.18 20.25 11.13
N ILE A 243 -5.02 19.31 10.18
CA ILE A 243 -4.77 17.90 10.51
C ILE A 243 -3.43 17.73 11.23
N ASP A 244 -2.38 18.41 10.77
CA ASP A 244 -1.04 18.36 11.37
C ASP A 244 -1.07 18.86 12.82
N GLU A 245 -1.77 19.95 13.10
CA GLU A 245 -1.98 20.50 14.46
C GLU A 245 -2.77 19.53 15.34
N GLU A 246 -3.85 18.93 14.83
CA GLU A 246 -4.67 17.97 15.59
C GLU A 246 -3.90 16.69 15.94
N ILE A 247 -3.03 16.19 15.05
CA ILE A 247 -2.14 15.08 15.39
C ILE A 247 -1.12 15.52 16.45
N GLY A 248 -0.59 16.74 16.35
CA GLY A 248 0.30 17.32 17.35
C GLY A 248 -0.33 17.39 18.76
N HIS A 249 -1.65 17.63 18.86
CA HIS A 249 -2.38 17.61 20.13
C HIS A 249 -2.59 16.21 20.72
N GLN A 250 -2.61 15.17 19.89
CA GLN A 250 -2.70 13.77 20.34
C GLN A 250 -1.35 13.20 20.76
N GLY A 251 -0.27 13.77 20.23
CA GLY A 251 1.11 13.41 20.57
C GLY A 251 1.43 13.67 22.03
N VAL A 252 1.63 12.57 22.77
CA VAL A 252 2.06 12.50 24.16
C VAL A 252 3.44 13.17 24.35
N LYS A 253 3.64 13.78 25.53
CA LYS A 253 4.86 14.43 26.04
C LYS A 253 6.16 13.74 25.56
N LYS A 254 7.13 14.57 25.16
CA LYS A 254 8.55 14.20 25.01
C LYS A 254 9.06 13.35 26.16
#